data_AF-A0A3A4ZT09-F1
#
_entry.id   AF-A0A3A4ZT09-F1
#
_cell.length_a   1.000
_cell.length_b   1.000
_cell.length_c   1.000
_cell.angle_alpha   90.00
_cell.angle_beta   90.00
_cell.angle_gamma   90.00
#
_symmetry.space_group_name_H-M   'P 1'
#
loop_
_entity.id
_entity.type
_entity.pdbx_description
1 polymer ?
#
loop_
_entity_poly.entity_id
_entity_poly.type
_entity_poly.pdbx_seq_one_letter_code
_entity_poly.pdbx_strand_id
1 'polypeptide(L)'
;MKAIAAMFVLILACRPEAAQAVKITVQAETYSSSHNVDWDNFRSIGGVLYGLGAAGEWTQYTFTTGDFGVYEVLMLCWGELNMPYSLSLTVYDGTAIGNQTIYFSFTGKGDCNH
;
A
#
# COMPACT_ATOMS: atom_id res chain seq x y z
N MET A 1 6.53 23.27 -8.03
CA MET A 1 7.29 22.38 -7.12
C MET A 1 6.40 21.18 -6.91
N LYS A 2 6.87 19.99 -7.30
CA LYS A 2 6.07 18.75 -7.36
C LYS A 2 6.21 17.99 -6.04
N ALA A 3 5.15 17.31 -5.65
CA ALA A 3 4.82 16.85 -4.31
C ALA A 3 4.53 15.34 -4.33
N ILE A 4 5.16 14.52 -3.46
CA ILE A 4 5.25 13.05 -3.60
C ILE A 4 4.96 12.32 -2.28
N ALA A 5 4.28 11.17 -2.33
CA ALA A 5 3.94 10.33 -1.19
C ALA A 5 4.87 9.09 -1.07
N ALA A 6 4.80 8.38 0.05
CA ALA A 6 5.41 7.06 0.22
C ALA A 6 4.44 6.13 0.96
N MET A 7 4.43 4.83 0.67
CA MET A 7 3.42 3.87 1.12
C MET A 7 4.04 2.49 1.38
N PHE A 8 3.47 1.68 2.27
CA PHE A 8 3.76 0.27 2.57
C PHE A 8 2.48 -0.39 3.03
N VAL A 9 2.26 -1.68 2.79
CA VAL A 9 1.06 -2.41 3.25
C VAL A 9 1.48 -3.58 4.14
N LEU A 10 1.01 -3.61 5.39
CA LEU A 10 1.07 -4.72 6.34
C LEU A 10 -0.31 -5.41 6.42
N ILE A 11 -0.41 -6.69 6.79
CA ILE A 11 -1.71 -7.39 6.89
C ILE A 11 -1.75 -8.30 8.16
N LEU A 12 -2.81 -8.27 9.00
CA LEU A 12 -2.97 -9.00 10.29
C LEU A 12 -4.24 -9.91 10.36
N ALA A 13 -4.12 -11.24 10.27
CA ALA A 13 -5.28 -12.14 10.44
C ALA A 13 -5.58 -12.46 11.93
N CYS A 14 -6.87 -12.57 12.32
CA CYS A 14 -7.28 -13.03 13.67
C CYS A 14 -8.19 -14.28 13.58
N ARG A 15 -7.90 -15.34 14.36
CA ARG A 15 -8.73 -16.56 14.53
C ARG A 15 -8.60 -17.19 15.93
N PRO A 16 -9.65 -17.83 16.49
CA PRO A 16 -9.57 -18.56 17.76
C PRO A 16 -9.46 -20.07 17.52
N GLU A 17 -8.25 -20.58 17.30
CA GLU A 17 -7.74 -21.93 17.67
C GLU A 17 -6.35 -22.06 17.05
N ALA A 18 -5.29 -21.83 17.85
CA ALA A 18 -3.85 -21.94 17.55
C ALA A 18 -3.37 -21.86 16.08
N ALA A 19 -3.98 -21.00 15.26
CA ALA A 19 -3.48 -20.64 13.95
C ALA A 19 -2.35 -19.64 14.20
N GLN A 20 -1.11 -20.02 13.89
CA GLN A 20 -0.01 -19.06 13.91
C GLN A 20 -0.40 -17.89 12.99
N ALA A 21 -0.32 -16.67 13.52
CA ALA A 21 -0.53 -15.48 12.71
C ALA A 21 0.52 -15.46 11.58
N VAL A 22 0.09 -15.68 10.34
CA VAL A 22 0.95 -15.58 9.16
C VAL A 22 1.10 -14.11 8.82
N LYS A 23 2.34 -13.60 8.89
CA LYS A 23 2.67 -12.24 8.47
C LYS A 23 3.21 -12.24 7.04
N ILE A 24 2.51 -11.58 6.14
CA ILE A 24 3.00 -11.29 4.78
C ILE A 24 3.47 -9.84 4.77
N THR A 25 4.71 -9.61 4.31
CA THR A 25 5.27 -8.26 4.14
C THR A 25 5.56 -8.05 2.67
N VAL A 26 4.92 -7.04 2.08
CA VAL A 26 5.14 -6.62 0.69
C VAL A 26 5.89 -5.29 0.72
N GLN A 27 7.09 -5.28 0.15
CA GLN A 27 7.89 -4.06 0.03
C GLN A 27 7.26 -3.20 -1.08
N ALA A 28 6.98 -1.93 -0.80
CA ALA A 28 6.22 -1.10 -1.72
C ALA A 28 6.95 -0.79 -3.04
N GLU A 29 8.27 -0.86 -3.05
CA GLU A 29 9.07 -0.72 -4.26
C GLU A 29 9.06 -1.97 -5.16
N THR A 30 8.48 -3.09 -4.69
CA THR A 30 8.46 -4.37 -5.41
C THR A 30 7.17 -4.60 -6.20
N TYR A 31 6.64 -3.53 -6.81
CA TYR A 31 5.44 -3.61 -7.65
C TYR A 31 5.73 -4.29 -9.00
N SER A 32 4.75 -5.05 -9.50
CA SER A 32 4.82 -5.75 -10.79
C SER A 32 4.26 -4.92 -11.95
N SER A 33 3.42 -3.94 -11.64
CA SER A 33 2.86 -2.99 -12.60
C SER A 33 2.52 -1.68 -11.90
N SER A 34 2.42 -0.59 -12.66
CA SER A 34 2.15 0.74 -12.13
C SER A 34 1.50 1.63 -13.17
N HIS A 35 0.75 2.62 -12.71
CA HIS A 35 0.33 3.77 -13.50
C HIS A 35 0.85 5.04 -12.84
N ASN A 36 1.78 5.69 -13.51
CA ASN A 36 2.33 6.97 -13.11
C ASN A 36 1.72 8.06 -14.01
N VAL A 37 1.14 9.09 -13.39
CA VAL A 37 0.59 10.25 -14.11
C VAL A 37 1.32 11.54 -13.76
N ASP A 38 2.12 11.55 -12.70
CA ASP A 38 3.07 12.62 -12.47
C ASP A 38 4.27 12.49 -13.42
N TRP A 39 4.96 13.60 -13.59
CA TRP A 39 6.19 13.71 -14.34
C TRP A 39 7.37 13.00 -13.67
N ASP A 40 7.34 12.90 -12.35
CA ASP A 40 8.40 12.26 -11.59
C ASP A 40 8.15 10.75 -11.51
N ASN A 41 9.17 9.97 -11.85
CA ASN A 41 9.08 8.52 -11.82
C ASN A 41 9.05 7.98 -10.40
N PHE A 42 8.27 6.92 -10.21
CA PHE A 42 8.34 6.06 -9.03
C PHE A 42 9.75 5.49 -8.89
N ARG A 43 10.26 5.49 -7.66
CA ARG A 43 11.61 4.98 -7.35
C ARG A 43 11.70 4.48 -5.93
N SER A 44 12.63 3.57 -5.67
CA SER A 44 12.97 3.15 -4.31
C SER A 44 13.99 4.10 -3.69
N ILE A 45 13.72 4.59 -2.48
CA ILE A 45 14.68 5.36 -1.67
C ILE A 45 14.75 4.70 -0.29
N GLY A 46 15.90 4.15 0.09
CA GLY A 46 16.04 3.51 1.41
C GLY A 46 15.08 2.32 1.66
N GLY A 47 14.66 1.63 0.59
CA GLY A 47 13.72 0.52 0.68
C GLY A 47 12.26 0.94 0.83
N VAL A 48 11.92 2.20 0.52
CA VAL A 48 10.53 2.69 0.47
C VAL A 48 10.17 3.14 -0.94
N LEU A 49 8.91 2.97 -1.34
CA LEU A 49 8.41 3.55 -2.58
C LEU A 49 8.25 5.06 -2.43
N TYR A 50 8.88 5.82 -3.30
CA TYR A 50 8.66 7.24 -3.49
C TYR A 50 7.78 7.44 -4.74
N GLY A 51 6.52 7.88 -4.56
CA GLY A 51 5.51 7.98 -5.63
C GLY A 51 4.08 8.13 -5.08
N LEU A 52 3.06 7.84 -5.89
CA LEU A 52 1.64 7.89 -5.46
C LEU A 52 1.21 9.25 -4.87
N GLY A 53 1.80 10.33 -5.38
CA GLY A 53 1.51 11.70 -4.95
C GLY A 53 0.37 12.34 -5.73
N ALA A 54 0.10 11.87 -6.95
CA ALA A 54 -0.95 12.39 -7.79
C ALA A 54 -2.19 11.50 -7.78
N ALA A 55 -3.38 12.13 -7.87
CA ALA A 55 -4.63 11.40 -7.94
C ALA A 55 -4.68 10.53 -9.21
N GLY A 56 -5.06 9.26 -9.03
CA GLY A 56 -5.12 8.28 -10.11
C GLY A 56 -3.87 7.42 -10.27
N GLU A 57 -2.77 7.76 -9.58
CA GLU A 57 -1.58 6.91 -9.52
C GLU A 57 -1.85 5.59 -8.79
N TRP A 58 -1.26 4.50 -9.28
CA TRP A 58 -1.35 3.20 -8.60
C TRP A 58 -0.15 2.31 -8.86
N THR A 59 0.06 1.38 -7.94
CA THR A 59 1.03 0.27 -8.03
C THR A 59 0.32 -1.04 -7.76
N GLN A 60 0.67 -2.09 -8.50
CA GLN A 60 0.12 -3.43 -8.36
C GLN A 60 1.18 -4.39 -7.81
N TYR A 61 0.76 -5.25 -6.89
CA TYR A 61 1.62 -6.24 -6.26
C TYR A 61 1.02 -7.64 -6.43
N THR A 62 1.87 -8.65 -6.32
CA THR A 62 1.44 -10.05 -6.32
C THR A 62 2.15 -10.78 -5.21
N PHE A 63 1.39 -11.50 -4.40
CA PHE A 63 1.89 -12.30 -3.28
C PHE A 63 1.07 -13.59 -3.17
N THR A 64 1.62 -14.57 -2.47
CA THR A 64 0.96 -15.86 -2.24
C THR A 64 0.53 -15.95 -0.79
N THR A 65 -0.69 -16.44 -0.55
CA THR A 65 -1.20 -16.76 0.79
C THR A 65 -1.22 -18.27 0.97
N GLY A 66 -0.86 -18.75 2.16
CA GLY A 66 -0.88 -20.18 2.49
C GLY A 66 -2.30 -20.71 2.76
N ASP A 67 -3.18 -19.85 3.29
CA ASP A 67 -4.53 -20.21 3.71
C ASP A 67 -5.56 -19.16 3.27
N PHE A 68 -6.81 -19.60 3.08
CA PHE A 68 -7.95 -18.69 2.92
C PHE A 68 -8.45 -18.22 4.29
N GLY A 69 -8.80 -16.94 4.43
CA GLY A 69 -9.27 -16.38 5.69
C GLY A 69 -9.45 -14.87 5.67
N VAL A 70 -9.72 -14.31 6.84
CA VAL A 70 -9.78 -12.86 7.06
C VAL A 70 -8.39 -12.36 7.40
N TYR A 71 -8.04 -11.24 6.78
CA TYR A 71 -6.74 -10.60 6.83
C TYR A 71 -6.98 -9.10 7.12
N GLU A 72 -6.52 -8.56 8.24
CA GLU A 72 -6.46 -7.10 8.48
C GLU A 72 -5.44 -6.50 7.54
N VAL A 73 -5.54 -5.24 7.15
CA VAL A 73 -4.52 -4.56 6.35
C VAL A 73 -4.08 -3.29 7.06
N LEU A 74 -2.83 -3.22 7.50
CA LEU A 74 -2.12 -2.01 7.87
C LEU A 74 -1.45 -1.38 6.63
N MET A 75 -1.23 -0.07 6.62
CA MET A 75 -0.43 0.58 5.59
C MET A 75 0.48 1.64 6.24
N LEU A 76 1.80 1.63 6.02
CA LEU A 76 2.71 2.68 6.47
C LEU A 76 2.90 3.68 5.34
N CYS A 77 2.31 4.86 5.49
CA CYS A 77 2.47 5.92 4.51
C CYS A 77 3.13 7.16 5.11
N TRP A 78 3.83 7.89 4.26
CA TRP A 78 4.24 9.27 4.49
C TRP A 78 3.59 10.16 3.44
N GLY A 79 3.27 11.35 3.89
CA GLY A 79 2.69 12.39 3.06
C GLY A 79 3.20 13.73 3.53
N GLU A 80 3.04 14.73 2.68
CA GLU A 80 3.45 16.09 2.97
C GLU A 80 2.78 16.60 4.25
N LEU A 81 3.52 17.43 5.00
CA LEU A 81 3.08 17.92 6.28
C LEU A 81 1.72 18.64 6.16
N ASN A 82 0.74 18.19 6.96
CA ASN A 82 -0.64 18.68 7.01
C ASN A 82 -1.46 18.45 5.74
N MET A 83 -0.96 17.69 4.76
CA MET A 83 -1.74 17.37 3.57
C MET A 83 -2.63 16.13 3.79
N PRO A 84 -3.93 16.19 3.47
CA PRO A 84 -4.80 15.04 3.56
C PRO A 84 -4.61 14.12 2.34
N TYR A 85 -4.50 12.82 2.61
CA TYR A 85 -4.44 11.78 1.60
C TYR A 85 -5.61 10.83 1.75
N SER A 86 -6.08 10.33 0.61
CA SER A 86 -7.08 9.27 0.52
C SER A 86 -6.55 8.22 -0.44
N LEU A 87 -6.40 7.00 0.05
CA LEU A 87 -5.90 5.85 -0.70
C LEU A 87 -6.96 4.75 -0.69
N SER A 88 -6.91 3.90 -1.70
CA SER A 88 -7.63 2.64 -1.70
C SER A 88 -6.66 1.48 -1.97
N LEU A 89 -6.87 0.36 -1.29
CA LEU A 89 -6.27 -0.92 -1.63
C LEU A 89 -7.40 -1.81 -2.13
N THR A 90 -7.27 -2.31 -3.36
CA THR A 90 -8.14 -3.37 -3.85
C THR A 90 -7.36 -4.67 -3.90
N VAL A 91 -7.85 -5.69 -3.20
CA VAL A 91 -7.31 -7.04 -3.20
C VAL A 91 -8.14 -7.89 -4.16
N TYR A 92 -7.46 -8.61 -5.04
CA TYR A 92 -8.05 -9.50 -6.04
C TYR A 92 -7.50 -10.91 -5.80
N ASP A 93 -8.35 -11.91 -5.65
CA ASP A 93 -7.95 -13.31 -5.51
C ASP A 93 -7.84 -14.06 -6.86
N GLY A 94 -7.94 -13.31 -7.97
CA GLY A 94 -7.98 -13.86 -9.33
C GLY A 94 -9.37 -14.31 -9.77
N THR A 95 -10.38 -14.25 -8.90
CA THR A 95 -11.78 -14.50 -9.25
C THR A 95 -12.56 -13.18 -9.26
N ALA A 96 -13.53 -13.04 -10.17
CA ALA A 96 -14.29 -11.79 -10.34
C ALA A 96 -15.19 -11.43 -9.14
N ILE A 97 -15.41 -12.36 -8.20
CA ILE A 97 -16.35 -12.25 -7.08
C ILE A 97 -15.62 -11.86 -5.78
N GLY A 98 -14.29 -12.03 -5.71
CA GLY A 98 -13.49 -11.89 -4.50
C GLY A 98 -12.89 -10.51 -4.24
N ASN A 99 -13.21 -9.49 -5.05
CA ASN A 99 -12.56 -8.18 -4.94
C ASN A 99 -13.01 -7.45 -3.68
N GLN A 100 -12.04 -7.09 -2.83
CA GLN A 100 -12.30 -6.28 -1.64
C GLN A 100 -11.51 -4.98 -1.73
N THR A 101 -12.22 -3.86 -1.61
CA THR A 101 -11.59 -2.53 -1.56
C THR A 101 -11.64 -2.00 -0.14
N ILE A 102 -10.47 -1.62 0.38
CA ILE A 102 -10.29 -0.97 1.67
C ILE A 102 -9.87 0.48 1.41
N TYR A 103 -10.48 1.41 2.11
CA TYR A 103 -10.17 2.83 2.00
C TYR A 103 -9.41 3.29 3.23
N PHE A 104 -8.35 4.07 3.00
CA PHE A 104 -7.51 4.65 4.03
C PHE A 104 -7.49 6.16 3.87
N SER A 105 -7.53 6.88 4.97
CA SER A 105 -7.28 8.31 4.99
C SER A 105 -6.30 8.65 6.10
N PHE A 106 -5.39 9.57 5.81
CA PHE A 106 -4.44 10.07 6.78
C PHE A 106 -4.04 11.51 6.43
N THR A 107 -3.53 12.22 7.42
CA THR A 107 -2.88 13.52 7.22
C THR A 107 -1.37 13.31 7.32
N GLY A 108 -0.64 13.78 6.31
CA GLY A 108 0.80 13.66 6.27
C GLY A 108 1.47 14.38 7.44
N LYS A 109 2.53 13.76 7.96
CA LYS A 109 3.31 14.26 9.10
C LYS A 109 4.68 14.82 8.70
N GLY A 110 4.93 14.98 7.41
CA GLY A 110 6.26 15.26 6.85
C GLY A 110 6.82 14.01 6.15
N ASP A 111 7.63 14.23 5.11
CA ASP A 111 8.38 13.16 4.45
C ASP A 111 9.71 12.92 5.15
N CYS A 112 10.42 11.83 4.83
CA CYS A 112 11.70 11.50 5.46
C CYS A 112 12.86 12.45 5.12
N ASN A 113 12.61 13.53 4.36
CA ASN A 113 13.63 14.49 3.93
C ASN A 113 13.45 15.90 4.51
N HIS A 114 12.36 16.19 5.26
CA HIS A 114 12.15 17.42 6.05
C HIS A 114 11.29 17.15 7.29
#